data_AF-A0A0R1HKY3-F1
#
_entry.id   AF-A0A0R1HKY3-F1
#
_cell.length_a   1.000
_cell.length_b   1.000
_cell.length_c   1.000
_cell.angle_alpha   90.00
_cell.angle_beta   90.00
_cell.angle_gamma   90.00
#
_symmetry.space_group_name_H-M   'P 1'
#
loop_
_entity.id
_entity.type
_entity.pdbx_description
1 polymer ?
#
loop_
_entity_poly.entity_id
_entity_poly.type
_entity_poly.pdbx_seq_one_letter_code
_entity_poly.pdbx_strand_id
1 'polypeptide(L)'
;MDNQKRRFKATVDGKTYTIVGNRSESHMKAVTEIMNEQLAQIKKLAPQTSKEEAAILLAFNAISDQLDVAEKEAQAKKTPTSE
;
A
#
# COMPACT_ATOMS: atom_id res chain seq x y z
N MET A 1 -21.91 16.84 7.07
CA MET A 1 -21.78 15.39 7.34
C MET A 1 -20.36 15.16 7.82
N ASP A 2 -20.20 14.90 9.12
CA ASP A 2 -18.91 14.86 9.79
C ASP A 2 -18.08 13.68 9.24
N ASN A 3 -16.92 13.97 8.65
CA ASN A 3 -15.97 12.95 8.18
C ASN A 3 -15.25 12.38 9.41
N GLN A 4 -15.96 11.59 10.20
CA GLN A 4 -15.52 11.15 11.52
C GLN A 4 -14.29 10.26 11.38
N LYS A 5 -13.12 10.81 11.75
CA LYS A 5 -11.85 10.08 11.73
C LYS A 5 -11.96 8.87 12.66
N ARG A 6 -11.74 7.68 12.10
CA ARG A 6 -11.73 6.41 12.84
C ARG A 6 -10.30 6.01 13.17
N ARG A 7 -10.12 5.42 14.35
CA ARG A 7 -8.85 4.82 14.77
C ARG A 7 -8.86 3.34 14.38
N PHE A 8 -7.80 2.87 13.76
CA PHE A 8 -7.61 1.50 13.32
C PHE A 8 -6.32 0.96 13.92
N LYS A 9 -6.33 -0.27 14.44
CA LYS A 9 -5.12 -0.95 14.90
C LYS A 9 -4.63 -1.89 13.81
N ALA A 10 -3.38 -1.73 13.39
CA ALA A 10 -2.74 -2.56 12.38
C ALA A 10 -1.50 -3.24 12.97
N THR A 11 -1.31 -4.53 12.75
CA THR A 11 -0.06 -5.22 13.08
C THR A 11 0.74 -5.40 11.80
N VAL A 12 1.89 -4.73 11.71
CA VAL A 12 2.78 -4.72 10.56
C VAL A 12 4.16 -5.14 11.04
N ASP A 13 4.72 -6.18 10.42
CA ASP A 13 6.02 -6.75 10.79
C ASP A 13 6.17 -7.04 12.30
N GLY A 14 5.11 -7.58 12.91
CA GLY A 14 5.05 -7.89 14.34
C GLY A 14 4.95 -6.68 15.27
N LYS A 15 4.85 -5.45 14.74
CA LYS A 15 4.63 -4.22 15.50
C LYS A 15 3.20 -3.72 15.32
N THR A 16 2.56 -3.33 16.42
CA THR A 16 1.18 -2.80 16.37
C THR A 16 1.19 -1.28 16.32
N TYR A 17 0.48 -0.72 15.34
CA TYR A 17 0.34 0.71 15.09
C TYR A 17 -1.13 1.12 15.22
N THR A 18 -1.37 2.36 15.64
CA THR A 18 -2.70 2.98 15.61
C THR A 18 -2.74 4.01 14.49
N ILE A 19 -3.55 3.76 13.47
CA ILE A 19 -3.72 4.59 12.28
C ILE A 19 -5.03 5.36 12.41
N VAL A 20 -5.03 6.65 12.07
CA VAL A 20 -6.22 7.50 12.11
C VAL A 20 -6.60 7.91 10.70
N GLY A 21 -7.80 7.56 10.24
CA GLY A 21 -8.24 7.84 8.87
C GLY A 21 -9.76 7.79 8.69
N ASN A 22 -10.21 8.17 7.49
CA ASN A 22 -11.63 8.14 7.11
C ASN A 22 -12.04 6.85 6.37
N ARG A 23 -11.07 6.04 5.95
CA ARG A 23 -11.30 4.79 5.21
C ARG A 23 -12.03 3.75 6.07
N SER A 24 -12.66 2.77 5.41
CA SER A 24 -13.34 1.67 6.09
C SER A 24 -12.34 0.75 6.79
N GLU A 25 -12.80 0.04 7.81
CA GLU A 25 -12.00 -0.98 8.48
C GLU A 25 -11.57 -2.10 7.52
N SER A 26 -12.46 -2.52 6.63
CA SER A 26 -12.15 -3.51 5.59
C SER A 26 -11.00 -3.08 4.68
N HIS A 27 -10.98 -1.80 4.29
CA HIS A 27 -9.91 -1.25 3.48
C HIS A 27 -8.59 -1.24 4.25
N MET A 28 -8.60 -0.80 5.51
CA MET A 28 -7.39 -0.76 6.32
C MET A 28 -6.85 -2.16 6.65
N LYS A 29 -7.74 -3.14 6.83
CA LYS A 29 -7.37 -4.55 7.00
C LYS A 29 -6.68 -5.08 5.74
N ALA A 30 -7.27 -4.87 4.57
CA ALA A 30 -6.68 -5.28 3.29
C ALA A 30 -5.31 -4.63 3.06
N VAL A 31 -5.16 -3.33 3.36
CA VAL A 31 -3.85 -2.65 3.30
C VAL A 31 -2.83 -3.31 4.22
N THR A 32 -3.22 -3.68 5.44
CA THR A 32 -2.35 -4.33 6.42
C THR A 32 -1.91 -5.73 5.95
N GLU A 33 -2.81 -6.50 5.34
CA GLU A 33 -2.52 -7.81 4.78
C GLU A 33 -1.51 -7.70 3.62
N ILE A 34 -1.79 -6.84 2.63
CA ILE A 34 -0.90 -6.60 1.48
C ILE A 34 0.49 -6.14 1.95
N MET A 35 0.54 -5.24 2.92
CA MET A 35 1.80 -4.72 3.46
C MET A 35 2.66 -5.82 4.09
N ASN A 36 2.05 -6.73 4.87
CA ASN A 36 2.76 -7.85 5.48
C ASN A 36 3.21 -8.88 4.44
N GLU A 37 2.40 -9.15 3.41
CA GLU A 37 2.78 -10.02 2.30
C GLU A 37 3.99 -9.49 1.54
N GLN A 38 3.99 -8.20 1.18
CA GLN A 38 5.12 -7.59 0.49
C GLN A 38 6.38 -7.57 1.36
N LEU A 39 6.27 -7.27 2.66
CA LEU A 39 7.41 -7.35 3.58
C LEU A 39 7.95 -8.78 3.71
N ALA A 40 7.09 -9.80 3.77
CA ALA A 40 7.50 -11.19 3.79
C ALA A 40 8.23 -11.58 2.50
N GLN A 41 7.75 -11.11 1.34
CA GLN A 41 8.41 -11.33 0.06
C GLN A 41 9.79 -10.67 -0.02
N ILE A 42 9.90 -9.41 0.41
CA ILE A 42 11.19 -8.70 0.46
C ILE A 42 12.19 -9.47 1.32
N LYS A 43 11.78 -9.91 2.51
CA LYS A 43 12.64 -10.69 3.41
C LYS A 43 13.04 -12.05 2.84
N LYS A 44 12.17 -12.68 2.04
CA LYS A 44 12.48 -13.94 1.36
C LYS A 44 13.52 -13.74 0.25
N LEU A 45 13.41 -12.65 -0.51
CA LEU A 45 14.32 -12.35 -1.63
C LEU A 45 15.64 -11.76 -1.16
N ALA A 46 15.61 -10.97 -0.09
CA ALA A 46 16.76 -10.26 0.46
C ALA A 46 16.81 -10.45 1.99
N PRO A 47 17.23 -11.64 2.49
CA PRO A 47 17.20 -11.96 3.91
C PRO A 47 18.18 -11.15 4.76
N GLN A 48 19.20 -10.54 4.15
CA GLN A 48 20.20 -9.71 4.83
C GLN A 48 19.75 -8.25 5.00
N THR A 49 18.60 -7.89 4.43
CA THR A 49 18.08 -6.52 4.46
C THR A 49 17.55 -6.19 5.85
N SER A 50 17.96 -5.02 6.35
CA SER A 50 17.44 -4.45 7.59
C SER A 50 15.95 -4.11 7.49
N LYS A 51 15.29 -3.91 8.64
CA LYS A 51 13.89 -3.48 8.65
C LYS A 51 13.67 -2.13 7.95
N GLU A 52 14.66 -1.25 8.03
CA GLU A 52 14.60 0.08 7.41
C GLU A 52 14.69 -0.03 5.89
N GLU A 53 15.69 -0.75 5.37
CA GLU A 53 15.83 -0.98 3.94
C GLU A 53 14.61 -1.73 3.37
N ALA A 54 14.05 -2.71 4.10
CA ALA A 54 12.83 -3.39 3.67
C ALA A 54 11.62 -2.44 3.61
N ALA A 55 11.50 -1.50 4.54
CA ALA A 55 10.46 -0.47 4.52
C ALA A 55 10.65 0.53 3.37
N ILE A 56 11.90 0.88 3.05
CA ILE A 56 12.24 1.73 1.90
C ILE A 56 11.87 1.03 0.58
N LEU A 57 12.23 -0.24 0.41
CA LEU A 57 11.88 -1.02 -0.78
C LEU A 57 10.37 -1.20 -0.94
N LEU A 58 9.66 -1.44 0.17
CA LEU A 58 8.20 -1.48 0.19
C LEU A 58 7.60 -0.14 -0.30
N ALA A 59 8.07 0.98 0.25
CA ALA A 59 7.60 2.30 -0.14
C ALA A 59 7.90 2.61 -1.62
N PHE A 60 9.09 2.25 -2.10
CA PHE A 60 9.47 2.38 -3.49
C PHE A 60 8.54 1.60 -4.42
N ASN A 61 8.29 0.32 -4.11
CA ASN A 61 7.38 -0.52 -4.89
C ASN A 61 5.95 0.05 -4.91
N ALA A 62 5.44 0.51 -3.76
CA ALA A 62 4.12 1.11 -3.68
C ALA A 62 3.99 2.41 -4.51
N ILE A 63 5.04 3.24 -4.55
CA ILE A 63 5.08 4.45 -5.40
C ILE A 63 5.16 4.06 -6.88
N SER A 64 5.95 3.04 -7.23
CA SER A 64 6.03 2.52 -8.60
C SER A 64 4.66 2.04 -9.09
N ASP A 65 3.98 1.22 -8.27
CA ASP A 65 2.63 0.73 -8.59
C ASP A 65 1.63 1.88 -8.77
N GLN A 66 1.73 2.92 -7.93
CA GLN A 66 0.89 4.11 -8.05
C GLN A 66 1.12 4.85 -9.38
N LEU A 67 2.37 4.98 -9.81
CA LEU A 67 2.72 5.61 -11.09
C LEU A 67 2.20 4.78 -12.27
N ASP A 68 2.39 3.46 -12.25
CA ASP A 68 1.89 2.55 -13.28
C ASP A 68 0.37 2.66 -13.46
N VAL A 69 -0.38 2.77 -12.36
CA VAL A 69 -1.84 2.96 -12.40
C VAL A 69 -2.18 4.31 -13.04
N ALA A 70 -1.50 5.40 -12.65
CA ALA A 70 -1.74 6.73 -13.21
C ALA A 70 -1.43 6.77 -14.73
N GLU A 71 -0.37 6.10 -15.17
CA GLU A 71 -0.01 5.99 -16.58
C GLU A 71 -1.05 5.19 -17.38
N LYS A 72 -1.52 4.06 -16.85
CA LYS A 72 -2.59 3.25 -17.48
C LYS A 72 -3.88 4.05 -17.62
N GLU A 73 -4.28 4.80 -16.59
CA GLU A 73 -5.44 5.68 -16.66
C GLU A 73 -5.27 6.80 -17.69
N ALA A 74 -4.07 7.38 -17.80
CA ALA A 74 -3.76 8.40 -18.79
C ALA A 74 -3.80 7.84 -20.22
N GLN A 75 -3.35 6.61 -20.43
CA GLN A 75 -3.39 5.93 -21.73
C GLN A 75 -4.82 5.57 -22.14
N ALA A 76 -5.63 5.05 -21.22
CA ALA A 76 -7.04 4.71 -21.48
C ALA A 76 -7.88 5.93 -21.89
N LYS A 77 -7.56 7.13 -21.37
CA LYS A 77 -8.21 8.39 -21.75
C LYS A 77 -7.75 8.93 -23.12
N LYS A 78 -6.59 8.48 -23.63
CA LYS A 78 -6.01 8.92 -24.90
C LYS A 78 -6.40 8.05 -26.09
N THR A 79 -7.03 6.88 -25.88
CA THR A 79 -7.65 6.12 -26.96
C THR A 79 -9.05 6.71 -27.17
N PRO A 80 -9.30 7.53 -28.21
CA PRO A 80 -10.67 7.83 -28.55
C PRO A 80 -11.26 6.51 -29.03
N THR A 81 -12.42 6.15 -28.49
CA THR A 81 -13.33 5.20 -29.11
C THR A 81 -13.48 5.64 -30.57
N SER A 82 -12.80 4.95 -31.47
CA SER A 82 -13.03 5.05 -32.90
C SER A 82 -14.35 4.34 -33.16
N GLU A 83 -15.42 5.13 -33.22
CA GLU A 83 -16.73 4.74 -33.74
C GLU A 83 -16.89 5.34 -35.14
#